data_AF-A0A1F8T2T6-F1
#
_entry.id   AF-A0A1F8T2T6-F1
#
_cell.length_a   1.000
_cell.length_b   1.000
_cell.length_c   1.000
_cell.angle_alpha   90.00
_cell.angle_beta   90.00
_cell.angle_gamma   90.00
#
_symmetry.space_group_name_H-M   'P 1'
#
loop_
_entity.id
_entity.type
_entity.pdbx_description
1 polymer ?
#
loop_
_entity_poly.entity_id
_entity_poly.type
_entity_poly.pdbx_seq_one_letter_code
_entity_poly.pdbx_strand_id
1 'polypeptide(L)'
;MGEGVKALDAGYLELIKRLVDRLERLSADSTYAHHASGLRGSLLRNIGHIEAGIEVNTTELDQLVEYGFEILRQAAREIGAKR
;
A
#
# COMPACT_ATOMS: atom_id res chain seq x y z
N MET A 1 14.72 -14.82 17.99
CA MET A 1 13.61 -14.25 17.19
C MET A 1 13.78 -12.75 17.23
N GLY A 2 14.55 -12.22 16.28
CA GLY A 2 14.90 -10.81 16.20
C GLY A 2 15.07 -10.47 14.74
N GLU A 3 14.00 -10.64 13.98
CA GLU A 3 13.96 -10.30 12.56
C GLU A 3 12.73 -9.41 12.38
N GLY A 4 12.94 -8.15 12.05
CA GLY A 4 11.81 -7.23 11.87
C GLY A 4 12.15 -5.76 11.74
N VAL A 5 13.38 -5.34 12.08
CA VAL A 5 13.81 -3.94 11.93
C VAL A 5 14.77 -3.84 10.76
N LYS A 6 14.23 -3.78 9.54
CA LYS A 6 15.01 -3.40 8.36
C LYS A 6 15.05 -1.88 8.31
N ALA A 7 16.22 -1.29 8.11
CA ALA A 7 16.30 0.12 7.74
C ALA A 7 15.55 0.29 6.40
N LEU A 8 14.41 0.97 6.44
CA LEU A 8 13.65 1.29 5.24
C LEU A 8 14.39 2.43 4.54
N ASP A 9 15.02 2.12 3.42
CA ASP A 9 15.70 3.13 2.61
C ASP A 9 14.67 4.06 1.95
N ALA A 10 15.07 5.29 1.64
CA ALA A 10 14.23 6.32 1.03
C ALA A 10 13.48 5.82 -0.22
N GLY A 11 14.08 4.90 -0.98
CA GLY A 11 13.42 4.30 -2.15
C GLY A 11 12.16 3.50 -1.82
N TYR A 12 12.12 2.80 -0.68
CA TYR A 12 10.94 2.02 -0.29
C TYR A 12 9.81 2.93 0.21
N LEU A 13 10.15 4.00 0.93
CA LEU A 13 9.18 5.02 1.33
C LEU A 13 8.51 5.68 0.12
N GLU A 14 9.30 6.04 -0.89
CA GLU A 14 8.78 6.58 -2.16
C GLU A 14 7.86 5.58 -2.87
N LEU A 15 8.19 4.29 -2.88
CA LEU A 15 7.33 3.24 -3.43
C LEU A 15 5.97 3.20 -2.72
N ILE A 16 5.94 3.24 -1.38
CA ILE A 16 4.69 3.20 -0.61
C ILE A 16 3.86 4.46 -0.89
N LYS A 17 4.49 5.64 -0.98
CA LYS A 17 3.80 6.90 -1.32
C LYS A 17 3.14 6.83 -2.70
N ARG A 18 3.83 6.29 -3.70
CA ARG A 18 3.25 6.07 -5.05
C ARG A 18 2.12 5.05 -5.05
N LEU A 19 2.24 3.99 -4.25
CA LEU A 19 1.18 3.00 -4.10
C LEU A 19 -0.09 3.64 -3.50
N VAL A 20 0.07 4.46 -2.46
CA VAL A 20 -1.02 5.23 -1.84
C VAL A 20 -1.71 6.16 -2.83
N ASP A 21 -0.96 6.93 -3.62
CA ASP A 21 -1.52 7.80 -4.68
C ASP A 21 -2.33 6.97 -5.71
N ARG A 22 -1.82 5.80 -6.08
CA ARG A 22 -2.51 4.96 -7.05
C ARG A 22 -3.79 4.33 -6.49
N LEU A 23 -3.79 3.92 -5.22
CA LEU A 23 -4.97 3.40 -4.52
C LEU A 23 -6.01 4.51 -4.30
N GLU A 24 -5.59 5.75 -4.08
CA GLU A 24 -6.50 6.90 -3.98
C GLU A 24 -7.25 7.17 -5.29
N ARG A 25 -6.58 6.96 -6.43
CA ARG A 25 -7.16 7.16 -7.76
C ARG A 25 -8.00 5.97 -8.24
N LEU A 26 -8.17 4.93 -7.42
CA LEU A 26 -9.08 3.84 -7.75
C LEU A 26 -10.52 4.39 -7.76
N SER A 27 -11.23 4.21 -8.87
CA SER A 27 -12.62 4.69 -8.98
C SER A 27 -13.50 4.06 -7.91
N ALA A 28 -14.40 4.86 -7.32
CA ALA A 28 -15.40 4.40 -6.36
C ALA A 28 -16.31 3.30 -6.93
N ASP A 29 -16.42 3.22 -8.26
CA ASP A 29 -17.19 2.21 -8.98
C ASP A 29 -16.43 0.88 -9.17
N SER A 30 -15.16 0.79 -8.75
CA SER A 30 -14.43 -0.49 -8.75
C SER A 30 -14.88 -1.34 -7.58
N THR A 31 -15.06 -2.64 -7.82
CA THR A 31 -15.35 -3.65 -6.79
C THR A 31 -14.30 -3.62 -5.66
N TYR A 32 -13.08 -3.16 -5.94
CA TYR A 32 -11.98 -3.10 -4.98
C TYR A 32 -11.83 -1.75 -4.26
N ALA A 33 -12.71 -0.77 -4.49
CA ALA A 33 -12.60 0.57 -3.90
C ALA A 33 -12.62 0.55 -2.36
N HIS A 34 -13.46 -0.30 -1.77
CA HIS A 34 -13.54 -0.44 -0.31
C HIS A 34 -12.24 -0.98 0.30
N HIS A 35 -11.67 -2.02 -0.32
CA HIS A 35 -10.39 -2.60 0.09
C HIS A 35 -9.24 -1.61 -0.07
N ALA A 36 -9.23 -0.85 -1.18
CA ALA A 36 -8.23 0.18 -1.43
C ALA A 36 -8.26 1.28 -0.36
N SER A 37 -9.44 1.73 0.06
CA SER A 37 -9.58 2.77 1.10
C SER A 37 -9.04 2.32 2.45
N GLY A 38 -9.36 1.11 2.89
CA GLY A 38 -8.87 0.54 4.16
C GLY A 38 -7.34 0.37 4.14
N LEU A 39 -6.82 -0.18 3.05
CA LEU A 39 -5.38 -0.37 2.88
C LEU A 39 -4.61 0.96 2.82
N ARG A 40 -5.13 1.94 2.07
CA ARG A 40 -4.55 3.29 1.98
C ARG A 40 -4.37 3.91 3.36
N GLY A 41 -5.37 3.80 4.23
CA GLY A 41 -5.29 4.28 5.61
C GLY A 41 -4.18 3.60 6.41
N SER A 42 -4.02 2.28 6.27
CA SER A 42 -2.94 1.52 6.93
C SER A 42 -1.55 1.90 6.43
N LEU A 43 -1.39 2.10 5.12
CA LEU A 43 -0.11 2.54 4.53
C LEU A 43 0.23 3.98 4.94
N LEU A 44 -0.73 4.90 4.96
CA LEU A 44 -0.53 6.28 5.42
C LEU A 44 -0.08 6.35 6.89
N ARG A 45 -0.65 5.51 7.77
CA ARG A 45 -0.19 5.42 9.17
C ARG A 45 1.27 4.98 9.26
N ASN A 46 1.66 3.96 8.50
CA ASN A 46 3.04 3.48 8.47
C ASN A 46 4.00 4.53 7.89
N ILE A 47 3.61 5.25 6.83
CA ILE A 47 4.39 6.40 6.31
C ILE A 47 4.63 7.42 7.43
N GLY A 48 3.58 7.80 8.16
CA GLY A 48 3.69 8.76 9.27
C GLY A 48 4.63 8.28 10.38
N HIS A 49 4.61 6.98 10.71
CA HIS A 49 5.56 6.40 11.67
C HIS A 49 7.00 6.47 11.16
N ILE A 50 7.24 6.08 9.90
CA ILE A 50 8.58 6.13 9.28
C ILE A 50 9.12 7.55 9.26
N GLU A 51 8.31 8.53 8.85
CA GLU A 51 8.70 9.94 8.81
C GLU A 51 8.95 10.54 10.20
N ALA A 52 8.27 10.03 11.22
CA ALA A 52 8.49 10.40 12.62
C ALA A 52 9.68 9.67 13.28
N GLY A 53 10.36 8.77 12.56
CA GLY A 53 11.43 7.92 13.11
C GLY A 53 10.91 6.86 14.09
N ILE A 54 9.62 6.55 14.06
CA ILE A 54 8.98 5.50 14.86
C ILE A 54 9.21 4.16 14.15
N GLU A 55 9.62 3.16 14.91
CA GLU A 55 9.81 1.80 14.41
C GLU A 55 8.49 1.22 13.86
N VAL A 56 8.58 0.60 12.68
CA VAL A 56 7.47 -0.08 12.04
C VAL A 56 7.79 -1.55 11.85
N ASN A 57 6.77 -2.40 11.92
CA ASN A 57 6.93 -3.82 11.60
C ASN A 57 7.09 -3.97 10.09
N THR A 58 8.32 -4.19 9.64
CA THR A 58 8.63 -4.27 8.21
C THR A 58 7.97 -5.47 7.52
N THR A 59 7.71 -6.57 8.23
CA THR A 59 6.99 -7.73 7.69
C THR A 59 5.52 -7.40 7.41
N GLU A 60 4.84 -6.75 8.37
CA GLU A 60 3.45 -6.32 8.16
C GLU A 60 3.36 -5.27 7.06
N LEU A 61 4.32 -4.34 7.01
CA LEU A 61 4.37 -3.33 5.96
C LEU A 61 4.53 -3.95 4.57
N ASP A 62 5.38 -4.96 4.43
CA ASP A 62 5.59 -5.66 3.15
C ASP A 62 4.30 -6.36 2.69
N GLN A 63 3.60 -7.04 3.61
CA GLN A 63 2.30 -7.66 3.32
C GLN A 63 1.25 -6.65 2.85
N LEU A 64 1.22 -5.46 3.46
CA LEU A 64 0.33 -4.38 3.03
C LEU A 64 0.69 -3.87 1.62
N VAL A 65 1.98 -3.75 1.33
CA VAL A 65 2.46 -3.34 0.00
C VAL A 65 2.09 -4.39 -1.06
N GLU A 66 2.34 -5.67 -0.79
CA GLU A 66 1.96 -6.78 -1.68
C GLU A 66 0.45 -6.80 -1.94
N TYR A 67 -0.36 -6.64 -0.90
CA TYR A 67 -1.82 -6.59 -1.03
C TYR A 67 -2.29 -5.39 -1.87
N GLY A 68 -1.62 -4.24 -1.75
CA GLY A 68 -1.91 -3.06 -2.56
C GLY A 68 -1.66 -3.29 -4.05
N PHE A 69 -0.55 -3.95 -4.40
CA PHE A 69 -0.30 -4.34 -5.78
C PHE A 69 -1.36 -5.32 -6.30
N GLU A 70 -1.82 -6.26 -5.47
CA GLU A 70 -2.88 -7.19 -5.86
C GLU A 70 -4.20 -6.46 -6.16
N ILE A 71 -4.62 -5.53 -5.31
CA ILE A 71 -5.80 -4.68 -5.56
C ILE A 71 -5.67 -3.95 -6.90
N LEU A 72 -4.52 -3.33 -7.17
CA LEU A 72 -4.28 -2.62 -8.42
C LEU A 72 -4.32 -3.55 -9.64
N ARG A 73 -3.76 -4.76 -9.53
CA ARG A 73 -3.81 -5.77 -10.59
C ARG A 73 -5.24 -6.19 -10.89
N GLN A 74 -6.05 -6.45 -9.87
CA GLN A 74 -7.42 -6.89 -10.04
C GLN A 74 -8.31 -5.77 -10.61
N ALA A 75 -8.16 -4.54 -10.12
CA ALA A 75 -8.87 -3.39 -10.67
C ALA A 75 -8.50 -3.15 -12.15
N ALA A 76 -7.23 -3.32 -12.53
CA ALA A 76 -6.82 -3.24 -13.92
C ALA A 76 -7.46 -4.33 -14.80
N ARG A 77 -7.62 -5.55 -14.27
CA ARG A 77 -8.34 -6.64 -14.94
C ARG A 77 -9.82 -6.35 -15.14
N GLU A 78 -10.50 -5.75 -14.14
CA GLU A 78 -11.90 -5.33 -14.30
C GLU A 78 -12.06 -4.35 -15.48
N ILE A 79 -11.15 -3.37 -15.59
CA ILE A 79 -11.19 -2.40 -16.68
C ILE A 79 -10.94 -3.09 -18.03
N GLY A 80 -9.99 -4.03 -18.10
CA GLY A 80 -9.70 -4.78 -19.31
C GLY A 80 -10.83 -5.72 -19.75
N ALA A 81 -11.53 -6.35 -18.79
CA ALA A 81 -12.65 -7.25 -19.06
C ALA A 81 -13.96 -6.52 -19.42
N LYS A 82 -14.09 -5.23 -19.07
CA LYS A 82 -15.24 -4.38 -19.42
C LYS A 82 -15.13 -3.71 -20.80
N ARG A 83 -14.05 -3.97 -21.56
CA ARG A 83 -13.80 -3.37 -22.90
C ARG A 83 -14.17 -4.30 -24.04
#